data_AF-A0A2N2VYU6-F1
#
_entry.id   AF-A0A2N2VYU6-F1
#
_cell.length_a   1.000
_cell.length_b   1.000
_cell.length_c   1.000
_cell.angle_alpha   90.00
_cell.angle_beta   90.00
_cell.angle_gamma   90.00
#
_symmetry.space_group_name_H-M   'P 1'
#
loop_
_entity.id
_entity.type
_entity.pdbx_description
1 polymer ?
#
loop_
_entity_poly.entity_id
_entity_poly.type
_entity_poly.pdbx_seq_one_letter_code
_entity_poly.pdbx_strand_id
1 'polypeptide(L)'
;MKKLIFILIIVITACRNSSDNQPRDLRLIDVEGGVGKGRLVKLSEIAESIEYIPLETNSEAVVGKISFDRVFYENERIYLVLQNMSIIFFDKDGQYLNKISKYGRGPQEYDATLTVDIDLKTGDISVLAYNKIVEYSLDGDFKKVVNYKDNDFLSKHNIIGFIKSDLNYFLRSTINDRSQHSGFLIDSTARLLLSVEYPQEDYEKVTTYSALLSIMNPMIFRHKNAIRIKNYNRKNEMYII
;
A
#
# COMPACT_ATOMS: atom_id res chain seq x y z
N MET A 1 53.48 -27.91 -4.85
CA MET A 1 52.49 -28.39 -3.86
C MET A 1 52.28 -27.48 -2.64
N LYS A 2 53.23 -26.59 -2.27
CA LYS A 2 53.04 -25.63 -1.15
C LYS A 2 52.17 -24.40 -1.49
N LYS A 3 52.09 -23.99 -2.77
CA LYS A 3 51.23 -22.86 -3.22
C LYS A 3 49.74 -23.21 -3.35
N LEU A 4 49.39 -24.49 -3.53
CA LEU A 4 47.98 -24.93 -3.59
C LEU A 4 47.33 -24.98 -2.19
N ILE A 5 48.12 -25.26 -1.14
CA ILE A 5 47.64 -25.33 0.25
C ILE A 5 47.26 -23.95 0.79
N PHE A 6 47.91 -22.88 0.32
CA PHE A 6 47.62 -21.52 0.77
C PHE A 6 46.29 -20.96 0.23
N ILE A 7 45.79 -21.48 -0.90
CA ILE A 7 44.53 -21.04 -1.51
C ILE A 7 43.32 -21.68 -0.81
N LEU A 8 43.48 -22.88 -0.23
CA LEU A 8 42.40 -23.59 0.47
C LEU A 8 42.03 -22.96 1.82
N ILE A 9 42.95 -22.21 2.44
CA ILE A 9 42.76 -21.61 3.77
C ILE A 9 41.96 -20.29 3.70
N ILE A 10 41.92 -19.61 2.54
CA ILE A 10 41.20 -18.34 2.37
C ILE A 10 39.69 -18.56 2.14
N VAL A 11 39.29 -19.74 1.65
CA VAL A 11 37.89 -20.05 1.32
C VAL A 11 37.04 -20.36 2.57
N ILE A 12 37.66 -20.82 3.66
CA ILE A 12 36.94 -21.19 4.90
C ILE A 12 36.58 -20.02 5.82
N THR A 13 37.05 -18.80 5.55
CA THR A 13 36.67 -17.60 6.32
C THR A 13 35.54 -16.78 5.68
N ALA A 14 35.05 -17.15 4.49
CA ALA A 14 34.03 -16.39 3.77
C ALA A 14 32.59 -16.70 4.18
N CYS A 15 32.34 -17.73 4.99
CA CYS A 15 31.01 -18.02 5.54
C CYS A 15 30.93 -17.60 7.00
N ARG A 16 30.88 -16.28 7.26
CA ARG A 16 30.23 -15.79 8.48
C ARG A 16 28.74 -15.63 8.16
N ASN A 17 27.93 -16.58 8.59
CA ASN A 17 26.51 -16.35 8.80
C ASN A 17 26.39 -15.29 9.90
N SER A 18 26.33 -14.02 9.50
CA SER A 18 25.74 -13.00 10.35
C SER A 18 24.25 -13.29 10.35
N SER A 19 23.78 -14.09 11.31
CA SER A 19 22.42 -13.90 11.81
C SER A 19 22.41 -12.48 12.36
N ASP A 20 21.94 -11.55 11.53
CA ASP A 20 21.74 -10.16 11.86
C ASP A 20 20.60 -10.08 12.88
N ASN A 21 20.92 -10.48 14.11
CA ASN A 21 20.14 -10.24 15.32
C ASN A 21 20.49 -8.85 15.87
N GLN A 22 20.82 -7.89 15.01
CA GLN A 22 20.74 -6.50 15.40
C GLN A 22 19.26 -6.21 15.63
N PRO A 23 18.85 -5.74 16.82
CA PRO A 23 17.48 -5.28 17.01
C PRO A 23 17.22 -4.23 15.94
N ARG A 24 16.31 -4.53 15.00
CA ARG A 24 15.81 -3.52 14.05
C ARG A 24 15.43 -2.32 14.90
N ASP A 25 15.99 -1.15 14.59
CA ASP A 25 15.72 0.12 15.28
C ASP A 25 14.24 0.48 15.10
N LEU A 26 13.38 -0.21 15.85
CA LEU A 26 11.95 -0.01 15.90
C LEU A 26 11.75 1.28 16.67
N ARG A 27 11.72 2.39 15.94
CA ARG A 27 11.31 3.68 16.49
C ARG A 27 9.88 3.56 17.01
N LEU A 28 9.77 3.41 18.32
CA LEU A 28 8.53 3.35 19.06
C LEU A 28 7.92 4.76 19.09
N ILE A 29 6.72 4.92 18.55
CA ILE A 29 5.94 6.15 18.72
C ILE A 29 4.99 5.90 19.88
N ASP A 30 5.14 6.64 20.99
CA ASP A 30 4.22 6.55 22.13
C ASP A 30 2.87 7.17 21.76
N VAL A 31 1.96 6.33 21.29
CA VAL A 31 0.59 6.74 20.96
C VAL A 31 -0.26 6.83 22.24
N GLU A 32 0.05 6.02 23.26
CA GLU A 32 -0.71 5.96 24.52
C GLU A 32 -0.59 7.26 25.31
N GLY A 33 0.61 7.82 25.40
CA GLY A 33 0.84 9.12 26.02
C GLY A 33 0.06 10.26 25.39
N GLY A 34 -0.47 10.10 24.17
CA GLY A 34 -1.32 11.08 23.48
C GLY A 34 -2.82 10.90 23.67
N VAL A 35 -3.29 9.76 24.20
CA VAL A 35 -4.72 9.49 24.39
C VAL A 35 -5.33 10.49 25.37
N GLY A 36 -6.48 11.08 25.01
CA GLY A 36 -7.16 12.09 25.84
C GLY A 36 -6.50 13.48 25.83
N LYS A 37 -5.36 13.65 25.16
CA LYS A 37 -4.68 14.94 24.96
C LYS A 37 -5.04 15.62 23.63
N GLY A 38 -6.04 15.08 22.93
CA GLY A 38 -6.60 15.73 21.74
C GLY A 38 -7.16 17.10 22.11
N ARG A 39 -6.90 18.09 21.26
CA ARG A 39 -7.48 19.43 21.40
C ARG A 39 -8.21 19.80 20.13
N LEU A 40 -9.17 20.71 20.25
CA LEU A 40 -9.73 21.36 19.08
C LEU A 40 -8.62 22.18 18.42
N VAL A 41 -8.34 21.87 17.15
CA VAL A 41 -7.38 22.58 16.32
C VAL A 41 -8.19 23.37 15.31
N LYS A 42 -8.10 24.70 15.35
CA LYS A 42 -8.72 25.53 14.31
C LYS A 42 -7.94 25.33 13.01
N LEU A 43 -8.64 25.32 11.87
CA LEU A 43 -7.99 25.22 10.57
C LEU A 43 -6.94 26.34 10.37
N SER A 44 -7.23 27.55 10.87
CA SER A 44 -6.31 28.69 10.85
C SER A 44 -5.01 28.49 11.64
N GLU A 45 -4.91 27.45 12.49
CA GLU A 45 -3.67 27.11 13.19
C GLU A 45 -2.75 26.22 12.35
N ILE A 46 -3.28 25.55 11.33
CA ILE A 46 -2.56 24.54 10.53
C ILE A 46 -2.57 24.82 9.03
N ALA A 47 -3.40 25.75 8.56
CA ALA A 47 -3.52 26.16 7.16
C ALA A 47 -3.45 27.69 7.05
N GLU A 48 -2.65 28.16 6.09
CA GLU A 48 -2.45 29.60 5.84
C GLU A 48 -3.59 30.19 5.01
N SER A 49 -4.17 29.40 4.09
CA SER A 49 -5.22 29.82 3.17
C SER A 49 -6.14 28.67 2.78
N ILE A 50 -7.25 29.02 2.12
CA ILE A 50 -8.16 28.07 1.48
C ILE A 50 -8.24 28.48 0.01
N GLU A 51 -8.05 27.51 -0.88
CA GLU A 51 -8.15 27.68 -2.32
C GLU A 51 -9.31 26.84 -2.86
N TYR A 52 -10.02 27.39 -3.84
CA TYR A 52 -11.10 26.70 -4.55
C TYR A 52 -10.67 26.52 -6.00
N ILE A 53 -10.40 25.27 -6.38
CA ILE A 53 -9.93 24.91 -7.73
C ILE A 53 -11.14 24.44 -8.54
N PRO A 54 -11.61 25.20 -9.54
CA PRO A 54 -12.66 24.74 -10.44
C PRO A 54 -12.11 23.66 -11.36
N LEU A 55 -12.75 22.48 -11.39
CA LEU A 55 -12.35 21.43 -12.31
C LEU A 55 -12.95 21.68 -13.70
N GLU A 56 -12.12 21.55 -14.73
CA GLU A 56 -12.54 21.64 -16.13
C GLU A 56 -13.71 20.67 -16.38
N THR A 57 -14.77 21.17 -17.00
CA THR A 57 -15.98 20.40 -17.29
C THR A 57 -16.29 20.49 -18.78
N ASN A 58 -16.03 19.39 -19.48
CA ASN A 58 -16.36 19.19 -20.89
C ASN A 58 -16.84 17.74 -21.11
N SER A 59 -17.13 17.34 -22.35
CA SER A 59 -17.64 15.98 -22.65
C SER A 59 -16.71 14.84 -22.24
N GLU A 60 -15.40 15.08 -22.17
CA GLU A 60 -14.36 14.12 -21.77
C GLU A 60 -14.08 14.17 -20.26
N ALA A 61 -14.23 15.36 -19.65
CA ALA A 61 -13.87 15.66 -18.28
C ALA A 61 -15.03 15.65 -17.27
N VAL A 62 -16.18 15.04 -17.60
CA VAL A 62 -17.33 14.99 -16.69
C VAL A 62 -16.98 14.21 -15.41
N VAL A 63 -16.93 14.92 -14.28
CA VAL A 63 -16.76 14.35 -12.95
C VAL A 63 -18.11 13.82 -12.45
N GLY A 64 -18.24 12.50 -12.43
CA GLY A 64 -19.37 11.81 -11.81
C GLY A 64 -19.24 11.76 -10.28
N LYS A 65 -20.06 10.91 -9.63
CA LYS A 65 -19.96 10.70 -8.20
C LYS A 65 -18.61 10.08 -7.82
N ILE A 66 -17.91 10.71 -6.88
CA ILE A 66 -16.64 10.19 -6.32
C ILE A 66 -16.96 8.97 -5.43
N SER A 67 -16.10 7.95 -5.51
CA SER A 67 -16.23 6.70 -4.76
C SER A 67 -15.58 6.84 -3.38
N PHE A 68 -16.38 6.76 -2.31
CA PHE A 68 -15.91 6.71 -0.90
C PHE A 68 -14.77 7.68 -0.57
N ASP A 69 -14.92 8.95 -0.96
CA ASP A 69 -13.95 10.04 -0.70
C ASP A 69 -12.53 9.80 -1.25
N ARG A 70 -12.40 9.00 -2.32
CA ARG A 70 -11.12 8.72 -2.98
C ARG A 70 -10.67 9.87 -3.87
N VAL A 71 -10.18 10.90 -3.19
CA VAL A 71 -9.53 12.10 -3.73
C VAL A 71 -8.06 12.06 -3.32
N PHE A 72 -7.17 12.21 -4.28
CA PHE A 72 -5.72 12.27 -4.04
C PHE A 72 -5.19 13.58 -4.61
N TYR A 73 -4.32 14.25 -3.86
CA TYR A 73 -3.56 15.40 -4.34
C TYR A 73 -2.08 15.08 -4.21
N GLU A 74 -1.46 14.70 -5.32
CA GLU A 74 -0.08 14.21 -5.34
C GLU A 74 0.63 14.81 -6.55
N ASN A 75 1.86 15.29 -6.36
CA ASN A 75 2.67 15.89 -7.44
C ASN A 75 1.92 16.93 -8.27
N GLU A 76 1.29 17.88 -7.59
CA GLU A 76 0.55 18.98 -8.22
C GLU A 76 -0.57 18.50 -9.16
N ARG A 77 -1.17 17.35 -8.86
CA ARG A 77 -2.29 16.78 -9.62
C ARG A 77 -3.38 16.29 -8.69
N ILE A 78 -4.62 16.44 -9.13
CA ILE A 78 -5.83 15.99 -8.44
C ILE A 78 -6.29 14.70 -9.13
N TYR A 79 -6.37 13.60 -8.39
CA TYR A 79 -6.90 12.32 -8.88
C TYR A 79 -8.21 11.99 -8.17
N LEU A 80 -9.22 11.61 -8.94
CA LEU A 80 -10.54 11.23 -8.44
C LEU A 80 -10.88 9.82 -8.92
N VAL A 81 -11.20 8.93 -7.99
CA VAL A 81 -11.77 7.62 -8.32
C VAL A 81 -13.29 7.73 -8.31
N LEU A 82 -13.91 7.52 -9.47
CA LEU A 82 -15.35 7.65 -9.65
C LEU A 82 -16.09 6.35 -9.34
N GLN A 83 -17.40 6.43 -9.08
CA GLN A 83 -18.22 5.25 -8.78
C GLN A 83 -18.33 4.25 -9.93
N ASN A 84 -18.17 4.70 -11.17
CA ASN A 84 -18.07 3.81 -12.35
C ASN A 84 -16.69 3.15 -12.49
N MET A 85 -15.85 3.21 -11.45
CA MET A 85 -14.50 2.67 -11.36
C MET A 85 -13.45 3.38 -12.23
N SER A 86 -13.82 4.41 -13.00
CA SER A 86 -12.84 5.21 -13.74
C SER A 86 -12.04 6.13 -12.82
N ILE A 87 -10.81 6.44 -13.23
CA ILE A 87 -9.89 7.34 -12.52
C ILE A 87 -9.66 8.53 -13.42
N ILE A 88 -10.17 9.69 -13.02
CA ILE A 88 -9.99 10.96 -13.74
C ILE A 88 -9.02 11.83 -12.97
N PHE A 89 -8.16 12.57 -13.67
CA PHE A 89 -7.21 13.45 -13.02
C PHE A 89 -6.97 14.75 -13.78
N PHE A 90 -6.62 15.75 -12.98
CA PHE A 90 -6.47 17.16 -13.35
C PHE A 90 -5.12 17.64 -12.86
N ASP A 91 -4.62 18.73 -13.45
CA ASP A 91 -3.50 19.44 -12.85
C ASP A 91 -3.93 20.23 -11.60
N LYS A 92 -2.97 20.88 -10.96
CA LYS A 92 -3.20 21.70 -9.76
C LYS A 92 -4.13 22.89 -9.99
N ASP A 93 -4.30 23.34 -11.23
CA ASP A 93 -5.14 24.49 -11.59
C ASP A 93 -6.55 24.03 -12.03
N GLY A 94 -6.81 22.72 -12.03
CA GLY A 94 -8.10 22.12 -12.34
C GLY A 94 -8.29 21.77 -13.81
N GLN A 95 -7.27 21.88 -14.65
CA GLN A 95 -7.38 21.54 -16.07
C GLN A 95 -7.34 20.03 -16.27
N TYR A 96 -8.20 19.54 -17.18
CA TYR A 96 -8.32 18.12 -17.45
C TYR A 96 -7.04 17.59 -18.08
N LEU A 97 -6.49 16.52 -17.48
CA LEU A 97 -5.31 15.84 -18.03
C LEU A 97 -5.72 14.58 -18.78
N ASN A 98 -6.33 13.62 -18.07
CA ASN A 98 -6.69 12.34 -18.67
C ASN A 98 -7.68 11.56 -17.77
N LYS A 99 -8.18 10.43 -18.30
CA LYS A 99 -9.10 9.52 -17.63
C LYS A 99 -8.81 8.06 -17.98
N ILE A 100 -8.51 7.25 -16.96
CA ILE A 100 -8.41 5.79 -17.08
C ILE A 100 -9.79 5.18 -16.88
N SER A 101 -10.39 4.71 -17.98
CA SER A 101 -11.68 3.98 -17.99
C SER A 101 -11.48 2.54 -18.45
N LYS A 102 -10.79 1.73 -17.64
CA LYS A 102 -10.40 0.34 -17.95
C LYS A 102 -11.14 -0.68 -17.08
N TYR A 103 -12.39 -0.38 -16.72
CA TYR A 103 -13.24 -1.32 -15.99
C TYR A 103 -13.68 -2.47 -16.91
N GLY A 104 -13.34 -3.70 -16.53
CA GLY A 104 -13.64 -4.89 -17.31
C GLY A 104 -12.82 -6.11 -16.88
N ARG A 105 -12.92 -7.20 -17.64
CA ARG A 105 -12.28 -8.49 -17.32
C ARG A 105 -11.12 -8.83 -18.26
N GLY A 106 -10.76 -7.91 -19.16
CA GLY A 106 -9.62 -8.06 -20.05
C GLY A 106 -8.28 -8.18 -19.32
N PRO A 107 -7.24 -8.65 -20.02
CA PRO A 107 -5.91 -8.83 -19.43
C PRO A 107 -5.30 -7.53 -18.89
N GLN A 108 -5.62 -6.39 -19.53
CA GLN A 108 -5.15 -5.05 -19.18
C GLN A 108 -6.22 -4.19 -18.48
N GLU A 109 -7.32 -4.80 -18.04
CA GLU A 109 -8.45 -4.13 -17.38
C GLU A 109 -8.55 -4.55 -15.91
N TYR A 110 -9.31 -3.80 -15.11
CA TYR A 110 -9.61 -4.12 -13.71
C TYR A 110 -11.11 -4.33 -13.51
N ASP A 111 -11.49 -5.32 -12.71
CA ASP A 111 -12.89 -5.65 -12.39
C ASP A 111 -13.35 -5.11 -11.04
N ALA A 112 -12.46 -4.40 -10.34
CA ALA A 112 -12.72 -3.68 -9.11
C ALA A 112 -11.66 -2.59 -8.89
N THR A 113 -12.01 -1.60 -8.07
CA THR A 113 -11.03 -0.68 -7.46
C THR A 113 -11.10 -0.86 -5.94
N LEU A 114 -10.42 -1.86 -5.39
CA LEU A 114 -10.37 -2.06 -3.94
C LEU A 114 -9.50 -0.98 -3.28
N THR A 115 -8.41 -0.59 -3.93
CA THR A 115 -7.52 0.50 -3.55
C THR A 115 -6.80 1.01 -4.79
N VAL A 116 -6.40 2.28 -4.77
CA VAL A 116 -5.55 2.89 -5.79
C VAL A 116 -4.33 3.48 -5.08
N ASP A 117 -3.16 3.36 -5.68
CA ASP A 117 -1.93 3.97 -5.22
C ASP A 117 -1.33 4.78 -6.39
N ILE A 118 -0.85 5.98 -6.09
CA ILE A 118 -0.24 6.90 -7.06
C ILE A 118 1.26 6.92 -6.81
N ASP A 119 2.04 6.67 -7.84
CA ASP A 119 3.50 6.80 -7.75
C ASP A 119 3.90 8.27 -7.58
N LEU A 120 4.51 8.58 -6.43
CA LEU A 120 4.90 9.95 -6.06
C LEU A 120 6.07 10.52 -6.89
N LYS A 121 6.62 9.80 -7.86
CA LYS A 121 7.63 10.33 -8.78
C LYS A 121 7.06 10.46 -10.20
N THR A 122 6.39 9.42 -10.67
CA THR A 122 5.94 9.34 -12.08
C THR A 122 4.49 9.75 -12.28
N GLY A 123 3.67 9.70 -11.22
CA GLY A 123 2.22 9.84 -11.32
C GLY A 123 1.52 8.61 -11.92
N ASP A 124 2.25 7.51 -12.16
CA ASP A 124 1.65 6.24 -12.59
C ASP A 124 0.62 5.77 -11.58
N ILE A 125 -0.41 5.12 -12.08
CA ILE A 125 -1.56 4.69 -11.29
C ILE A 125 -1.58 3.17 -11.20
N SER A 126 -1.52 2.66 -9.97
CA SER A 126 -1.68 1.23 -9.70
C SER A 126 -3.05 0.98 -9.06
N VAL A 127 -3.79 0.01 -9.61
CA VAL A 127 -5.16 -0.32 -9.19
C VAL A 127 -5.18 -1.74 -8.64
N LEU A 128 -5.62 -1.89 -7.39
CA LEU A 128 -5.92 -3.21 -6.83
C LEU A 128 -7.32 -3.65 -7.25
N ALA A 129 -7.36 -4.66 -8.10
CA ALA A 129 -8.55 -5.41 -8.46
C ALA A 129 -8.71 -6.62 -7.52
N TYR A 130 -9.75 -7.46 -7.74
CA TYR A 130 -10.03 -8.59 -6.84
C TYR A 130 -8.89 -9.60 -6.74
N ASN A 131 -8.15 -9.82 -7.84
CA ASN A 131 -7.15 -10.89 -7.93
C ASN A 131 -5.78 -10.44 -8.45
N LYS A 132 -5.65 -9.16 -8.80
CA LYS A 132 -4.46 -8.61 -9.46
C LYS A 132 -4.27 -7.14 -9.13
N ILE A 133 -3.06 -6.65 -9.33
CA ILE A 133 -2.76 -5.22 -9.39
C ILE A 133 -2.47 -4.89 -10.85
N VAL A 134 -3.11 -3.84 -11.37
CA VAL A 134 -2.90 -3.38 -12.75
C VAL A 134 -2.31 -1.97 -12.71
N GLU A 135 -1.25 -1.74 -13.49
CA GLU A 135 -0.53 -0.48 -13.52
C GLU A 135 -0.69 0.22 -14.86
N TYR A 136 -0.90 1.53 -14.81
CA TYR A 136 -1.05 2.39 -15.97
C TYR A 136 -0.14 3.62 -15.88
N SER A 137 0.28 4.13 -17.03
CA SER A 137 0.92 5.45 -17.12
C SER A 137 -0.09 6.58 -16.93
N LEU A 138 0.41 7.81 -16.79
CA LEU A 138 -0.42 9.02 -16.85
C LEU A 138 -1.15 9.18 -18.20
N ASP A 139 -0.62 8.61 -19.28
CA ASP A 139 -1.29 8.59 -20.58
C ASP A 139 -2.42 7.56 -20.65
N GLY A 140 -2.58 6.73 -19.60
CA GLY A 140 -3.57 5.68 -19.50
C GLY A 140 -3.16 4.37 -20.19
N ASP A 141 -1.90 4.28 -20.61
CA ASP A 141 -1.35 3.09 -21.24
C ASP A 141 -1.07 2.01 -20.19
N PHE A 142 -1.39 0.78 -20.54
CA PHE A 142 -1.07 -0.38 -19.71
C PHE A 142 0.45 -0.54 -19.58
N LYS A 143 0.93 -0.67 -18.35
CA LYS A 143 2.34 -0.94 -18.04
C LYS A 143 2.57 -2.38 -17.63
N LYS A 144 1.79 -2.85 -16.65
CA LYS A 144 2.03 -4.15 -16.02
C LYS A 144 0.79 -4.69 -15.31
N VAL A 145 0.76 -6.01 -15.16
CA VAL A 145 -0.13 -6.73 -14.25
C VAL A 145 0.69 -7.55 -13.26
N VAL A 146 0.27 -7.57 -12.00
CA VAL A 146 0.79 -8.44 -10.94
C VAL A 146 -0.35 -9.31 -10.43
N ASN A 147 -0.37 -10.58 -10.86
CA ASN A 147 -1.36 -11.56 -10.43
C ASN A 147 -0.96 -12.19 -9.10
N TYR A 148 -1.13 -11.46 -8.00
CA TYR A 148 -0.75 -11.95 -6.68
C TYR A 148 -1.51 -13.22 -6.26
N LYS A 149 -2.70 -13.48 -6.83
CA LYS A 149 -3.47 -14.70 -6.57
C LYS A 149 -2.90 -15.96 -7.26
N ASP A 150 -1.99 -15.82 -8.22
CA ASP A 150 -1.31 -16.97 -8.84
C ASP A 150 -0.27 -17.60 -7.89
N ASN A 151 0.09 -16.89 -6.82
CA ASN A 151 0.92 -17.42 -5.74
C ASN A 151 0.05 -18.21 -4.75
N ASP A 152 0.30 -19.51 -4.62
CA ASP A 152 -0.46 -20.44 -3.76
C ASP A 152 -0.60 -20.01 -2.30
N PHE A 153 0.39 -19.29 -1.76
CA PHE A 153 0.33 -18.77 -0.41
C PHE A 153 -0.58 -17.54 -0.35
N LEU A 154 -0.36 -16.56 -1.21
CA LEU A 154 -1.16 -15.33 -1.25
C LEU A 154 -2.62 -15.55 -1.67
N SER A 155 -2.89 -16.60 -2.46
CA SER A 155 -4.24 -16.92 -2.96
C SER A 155 -5.25 -17.14 -1.83
N LYS A 156 -4.77 -17.66 -0.69
CA LYS A 156 -5.55 -17.97 0.53
C LYS A 156 -5.87 -16.73 1.38
N HIS A 157 -5.31 -15.58 1.04
CA HIS A 157 -5.38 -14.36 1.83
C HIS A 157 -6.35 -13.35 1.24
N ASN A 158 -7.06 -12.62 2.10
CA ASN A 158 -7.96 -11.55 1.70
C ASN A 158 -7.18 -10.23 1.62
N ILE A 159 -6.76 -9.84 0.42
CA ILE A 159 -6.01 -8.60 0.21
C ILE A 159 -6.99 -7.46 0.00
N ILE A 160 -6.91 -6.44 0.86
CA ILE A 160 -7.87 -5.32 0.90
C ILE A 160 -7.23 -3.97 0.62
N GLY A 161 -5.93 -3.93 0.36
CA GLY A 161 -5.20 -2.71 0.04
C GLY A 161 -3.76 -3.00 -0.27
N PHE A 162 -3.05 -2.00 -0.79
CA PHE A 162 -1.62 -2.09 -1.03
C PHE A 162 -1.00 -0.70 -1.10
N ILE A 163 0.33 -0.67 -1.01
CA ILE A 163 1.18 0.47 -1.29
C ILE A 163 2.35 -0.04 -2.15
N LYS A 164 2.62 0.59 -3.29
CA LYS A 164 3.77 0.28 -4.14
C LYS A 164 5.01 1.03 -3.66
N SER A 165 6.18 0.41 -3.75
CA SER A 165 7.48 1.07 -3.58
C SER A 165 8.47 0.54 -4.60
N ASP A 166 8.81 1.37 -5.57
CA ASP A 166 9.66 1.01 -6.72
C ASP A 166 9.17 -0.28 -7.41
N LEU A 167 9.90 -1.39 -7.27
CA LEU A 167 9.56 -2.68 -7.88
C LEU A 167 8.75 -3.62 -6.96
N ASN A 168 8.51 -3.22 -5.72
CA ASN A 168 7.85 -4.04 -4.71
C ASN A 168 6.46 -3.52 -4.36
N TYR A 169 5.63 -4.42 -3.84
CA TYR A 169 4.27 -4.13 -3.42
C TYR A 169 4.09 -4.61 -1.99
N PHE A 170 3.65 -3.69 -1.14
CA PHE A 170 3.26 -4.02 0.21
C PHE A 170 1.75 -4.19 0.29
N LEU A 171 1.29 -5.44 0.37
CA LEU A 171 -0.11 -5.82 0.41
C LEU A 171 -0.63 -5.80 1.84
N ARG A 172 -1.82 -5.22 2.04
CA ARG A 172 -2.58 -5.24 3.29
C ARG A 172 -3.60 -6.35 3.27
N SER A 173 -3.63 -7.18 4.32
CA SER A 173 -4.60 -8.25 4.48
C SER A 173 -5.34 -8.19 5.81
N THR A 174 -6.59 -8.64 5.82
CA THR A 174 -7.37 -8.80 7.05
C THR A 174 -7.14 -10.16 7.67
N ILE A 175 -7.25 -10.26 9.00
CA ILE A 175 -7.39 -11.57 9.66
C ILE A 175 -8.59 -12.30 9.06
N ASN A 176 -8.46 -13.61 8.88
CA ASN A 176 -9.59 -14.49 8.66
C ASN A 176 -9.33 -15.86 9.32
N ASP A 177 -10.30 -16.77 9.22
CA ASP A 177 -10.23 -18.16 9.69
C ASP A 177 -9.04 -18.96 9.13
N ARG A 178 -8.42 -18.46 8.05
CA ARG A 178 -7.36 -19.14 7.30
C ARG A 178 -6.02 -18.40 7.37
N SER A 179 -5.96 -17.26 8.06
CA SER A 179 -4.77 -16.41 8.07
C SER A 179 -4.63 -15.53 9.29
N GLN A 180 -3.43 -15.60 9.87
CA GLN A 180 -2.92 -14.69 10.90
C GLN A 180 -2.09 -13.54 10.32
N HIS A 181 -2.12 -13.28 9.01
CA HIS A 181 -1.23 -12.28 8.38
C HIS A 181 -1.92 -10.94 8.13
N SER A 182 -1.24 -9.86 8.52
CA SER A 182 -1.65 -8.46 8.35
C SER A 182 -1.12 -7.83 7.07
N GLY A 183 0.01 -8.31 6.56
CA GLY A 183 0.55 -7.82 5.30
C GLY A 183 1.65 -8.68 4.70
N PHE A 184 1.96 -8.38 3.45
CA PHE A 184 2.94 -9.10 2.65
C PHE A 184 3.77 -8.12 1.83
N LEU A 185 5.09 -8.31 1.80
CA LEU A 185 5.94 -7.68 0.81
C LEU A 185 6.14 -8.66 -0.34
N ILE A 186 5.82 -8.25 -1.55
CA ILE A 186 6.03 -9.04 -2.77
C ILE A 186 6.85 -8.23 -3.77
N ASP A 187 7.60 -8.93 -4.63
CA ASP A 187 8.20 -8.29 -5.81
C ASP A 187 7.21 -8.22 -6.98
N SER A 188 7.66 -7.60 -8.08
CA SER A 188 6.87 -7.43 -9.29
C SER A 188 6.50 -8.72 -10.05
N THR A 189 6.96 -9.89 -9.58
CA THR A 189 6.56 -11.21 -10.08
C THR A 189 5.63 -11.95 -9.12
N ALA A 190 5.11 -11.25 -8.09
CA ALA A 190 4.31 -11.82 -7.01
C ALA A 190 5.05 -12.86 -6.15
N ARG A 191 6.39 -12.84 -6.15
CA ARG A 191 7.17 -13.65 -5.22
C ARG A 191 7.11 -12.99 -3.84
N LEU A 192 6.75 -13.78 -2.84
CA LEU A 192 6.74 -13.35 -1.44
C LEU A 192 8.18 -13.09 -0.95
N LEU A 193 8.43 -11.90 -0.44
CA LEU A 193 9.71 -11.50 0.17
C LEU A 193 9.63 -11.49 1.69
N LEU A 194 8.50 -11.05 2.25
CA LEU A 194 8.25 -10.97 3.68
C LEU A 194 6.75 -11.08 3.95
N SER A 195 6.36 -11.64 5.10
CA SER A 195 5.02 -11.53 5.65
C SER A 195 5.07 -10.92 7.05
N VAL A 196 3.98 -10.27 7.45
CA VAL A 196 3.80 -9.71 8.79
C VAL A 196 2.57 -10.37 9.40
N GLU A 197 2.75 -10.99 10.56
CA GLU A 197 1.67 -11.61 11.31
C GLU A 197 0.99 -10.60 12.25
N TYR A 198 -0.29 -10.84 12.54
CA TYR A 198 -0.95 -10.21 13.68
C TYR A 198 -0.40 -10.81 14.97
N PRO A 199 -0.34 -10.02 16.06
CA PRO A 199 -0.10 -10.58 17.38
C PRO A 199 -1.11 -11.68 17.69
N GLN A 200 -0.67 -12.74 18.38
CA GLN A 200 -1.53 -13.88 18.72
C GLN A 200 -2.79 -13.46 19.48
N GLU A 201 -2.66 -12.53 20.44
CA GLU A 201 -3.80 -12.00 21.21
C GLU A 201 -4.86 -11.33 20.31
N ASP A 202 -4.43 -10.64 19.25
CA ASP A 202 -5.33 -9.99 18.29
C ASP A 202 -6.05 -11.02 17.44
N TYR A 203 -5.32 -12.04 17.02
CA TYR A 203 -5.88 -13.15 16.27
C TYR A 203 -6.93 -13.90 17.08
N GLU A 204 -6.66 -14.20 18.35
CA GLU A 204 -7.61 -14.85 19.27
C GLU A 204 -8.87 -14.00 19.49
N LYS A 205 -8.73 -12.68 19.67
CA LYS A 205 -9.87 -11.76 19.82
C LYS A 205 -10.76 -11.75 18.58
N VAL A 206 -10.16 -11.63 17.39
CA VAL A 206 -10.91 -11.56 16.12
C VAL A 206 -11.58 -12.90 15.79
N THR A 207 -10.92 -14.03 16.03
CA THR A 207 -11.50 -15.35 15.79
C THR A 207 -12.60 -15.70 16.79
N THR A 208 -12.55 -15.15 18.00
CA THR A 208 -13.61 -15.33 19.01
C THR A 208 -14.81 -14.42 18.75
N TYR A 209 -14.56 -13.17 18.33
CA TYR A 209 -15.60 -12.16 18.12
C TYR A 209 -15.58 -11.65 16.68
N SER A 210 -16.31 -12.32 15.79
CA SER A 210 -16.38 -11.97 14.36
C SER A 210 -16.78 -10.52 14.08
N ALA A 211 -17.56 -9.89 14.99
CA ALA A 211 -17.91 -8.47 14.90
C ALA A 211 -16.69 -7.53 14.95
N LEU A 212 -15.54 -7.98 15.47
CA LEU A 212 -14.30 -7.20 15.53
C LEU A 212 -13.54 -7.18 14.19
N LEU A 213 -13.88 -8.03 13.22
CA LEU A 213 -13.21 -8.11 11.91
C LEU A 213 -13.22 -6.77 11.16
N SER A 214 -14.32 -6.01 11.27
CA SER A 214 -14.43 -4.70 10.59
C SER A 214 -13.63 -3.60 11.26
N ILE A 215 -13.27 -3.77 12.53
CA ILE A 215 -12.65 -2.74 13.39
C ILE A 215 -11.15 -2.99 13.55
N MET A 216 -10.71 -4.25 13.53
CA MET A 216 -9.31 -4.65 13.75
C MET A 216 -8.47 -4.71 12.46
N ASN A 217 -8.81 -3.89 11.47
CA ASN A 217 -8.08 -3.83 10.22
C ASN A 217 -6.71 -3.18 10.41
N PRO A 218 -5.65 -3.68 9.75
CA PRO A 218 -4.33 -3.09 9.87
C PRO A 218 -4.27 -1.84 8.99
N MET A 219 -3.46 -0.89 9.39
CA MET A 219 -3.21 0.31 8.58
C MET A 219 -1.84 0.20 7.93
N ILE A 220 -1.76 0.57 6.65
CA ILE A 220 -0.51 0.69 5.92
C ILE A 220 -0.36 2.14 5.47
N PHE A 221 0.85 2.70 5.59
CA PHE A 221 1.10 4.08 5.20
C PHE A 221 2.57 4.35 4.91
N ARG A 222 2.83 5.42 4.15
CA ARG A 222 4.17 5.95 3.88
C ARG A 222 4.59 6.86 5.03
N HIS A 223 5.81 6.68 5.54
CA HIS A 223 6.41 7.64 6.45
C HIS A 223 7.89 7.80 6.14
N LYS A 224 8.26 8.99 5.63
CA LYS A 224 9.57 9.24 5.02
C LYS A 224 9.80 8.25 3.87
N ASN A 225 10.93 7.55 3.86
CA ASN A 225 11.30 6.62 2.80
C ASN A 225 10.92 5.16 3.09
N ALA A 226 10.01 4.92 4.04
CA ALA A 226 9.62 3.57 4.43
C ALA A 226 8.10 3.40 4.40
N ILE A 227 7.68 2.18 4.07
CA ILE A 227 6.31 1.73 4.26
C ILE A 227 6.21 1.12 5.65
N ARG A 228 5.12 1.43 6.35
CA ARG A 228 4.85 0.94 7.70
C ARG A 228 3.50 0.27 7.76
N ILE A 229 3.41 -0.77 8.59
CA ILE A 229 2.15 -1.40 8.98
C ILE A 229 1.92 -1.27 10.48
N LYS A 230 0.69 -0.93 10.85
CA LYS A 230 0.20 -0.85 12.22
C LYS A 230 -1.00 -1.79 12.39
N ASN A 231 -0.87 -2.77 13.28
CA ASN A 231 -1.96 -3.65 13.68
C ASN A 231 -2.77 -3.01 14.82
N TYR A 232 -4.04 -3.40 14.95
CA TYR A 232 -5.02 -2.75 15.83
C TYR A 232 -4.54 -2.55 17.28
N ASN A 233 -3.93 -3.56 17.89
CA ASN A 233 -3.67 -3.59 19.34
C ASN A 233 -2.19 -3.41 19.71
N ARG A 234 -1.29 -3.34 18.72
CA ARG A 234 0.07 -2.86 18.97
C ARG A 234 -0.03 -1.35 19.20
N LYS A 235 -0.22 -0.99 20.48
CA LYS A 235 -0.18 0.40 20.94
C LYS A 235 1.11 1.11 20.49
N ASN A 236 2.20 0.39 20.19
CA ASN A 236 3.54 0.97 20.00
C ASN A 236 4.46 0.31 18.96
N GLU A 237 4.06 -0.74 18.24
CA GLU A 237 4.97 -1.42 17.32
C GLU A 237 4.59 -1.19 15.86
N MET A 238 5.42 -0.41 15.18
CA MET A 238 5.38 -0.20 13.74
C MET A 238 6.46 -1.03 13.08
N TYR A 239 6.07 -1.94 12.20
CA TYR A 239 7.04 -2.65 11.39
C TYR A 239 7.52 -1.72 10.28
N ILE A 240 8.82 -1.44 10.28
CA ILE A 240 9.52 -0.83 9.15
C ILE A 240 9.85 -1.98 8.19
N ILE A 241 9.40 -1.85 6.95
CA ILE A 241 9.59 -2.85 5.90
C ILE A 241 10.35 -2.20 4.76
#